data_AF-A0A2V8A7C2-F1
#
_entry.id   AF-A0A2V8A7C2-F1
#
_cell.length_a   1.000
_cell.length_b   1.000
_cell.length_c   1.000
_cell.angle_alpha   90.00
_cell.angle_beta   90.00
_cell.angle_gamma   90.00
#
_symmetry.space_group_name_H-M   'P 1'
#
loop_
_entity.id
_entity.type
_entity.pdbx_description
1 polymer ?
#
loop_
_entity_poly.entity_id
_entity_poly.type
_entity_poly.pdbx_seq_one_letter_code
_entity_poly.pdbx_strand_id
1 'polypeptide(L)'
;MDGPTRVAAVIPPMLDAANWCPLTAALNASRVRPGARVCGSLSRWLGDSRRLTTARLAIDVHRNSSGIGSNGTNIYGTDPMNCTRRDFLEAAGAIVAATGAGCSRRPATANRLPSAAGVDLRIDNAALPDYSHDLERYLVRLASDARARRQQAINAISTPQGIADRAKVVTEQVWKMLGGPLERSPLNPRVTGTLDRPGYRIEKLTFESRPRLYVTANLYLPAAAGRHPAILGPLGHSTNGKAWPSYQKLFSNLARKGYVVLAYDPFGQGERIEYPGTHAGRSAIGGGGTSEHEYAGRRLILLGANFSLFRVWDGMRGIDFLLTRAEVDPERIGCCGQSGGGTLTQFLAALDSRIRVAVVSEGNTENVAHADVEPPGSADDAEQNIVPALSYGIDRADLLYAFAPKPLLMTVTLHDAGHTYSPEYVASSLDLFQEYQRAYSLFSADNRVSLQVTTQQHGYVYELRRATYAWFNRWFEMKNTDDEEASQDVEPDETLFVTPTGFVTTSFGGETALSLTRQMAATVRTLPPAGADDMRKRIRAVLGVATSRGEALASRVLATIRKPGYRAEQFELTSDREIRIPGWLLTPDKAGSSTPTVLYLGETAAWNSVAEDGIAERLCTKGGCRA
;
A
#
# COMPACT_ATOMS: atom_id res chain seq x y z
N MET A 1 1.13 37.33 -28.75
CA MET A 1 2.61 37.38 -28.82
C MET A 1 3.10 36.82 -27.50
N ASP A 2 3.45 35.53 -27.51
CA ASP A 2 3.14 34.67 -26.38
C ASP A 2 4.41 34.03 -25.86
N GLY A 3 4.69 34.24 -24.57
CA GLY A 3 5.80 33.61 -23.85
C GLY A 3 5.25 32.48 -22.97
N PRO A 4 5.65 31.21 -23.17
CA PRO A 4 5.17 30.12 -22.33
C PRO A 4 5.73 30.25 -20.90
N THR A 5 4.83 30.34 -19.92
CA THR A 5 5.16 30.41 -18.49
C THR A 5 5.91 29.16 -18.05
N ARG A 6 6.95 29.33 -17.23
CA ARG A 6 7.91 28.27 -16.90
C ARG A 6 7.46 27.44 -15.69
N VAL A 7 6.94 26.24 -15.93
CA VAL A 7 6.93 25.20 -14.89
C VAL A 7 8.35 24.69 -14.70
N ALA A 8 8.90 24.84 -13.50
CA ALA A 8 10.20 24.29 -13.13
C ALA A 8 9.99 22.94 -12.43
N ALA A 9 10.41 21.84 -13.08
CA ALA A 9 10.45 20.51 -12.45
C ALA A 9 11.57 20.49 -11.40
N VAL A 10 11.25 20.89 -10.17
CA VAL A 10 12.16 20.83 -9.03
C VAL A 10 12.21 19.38 -8.54
N ILE A 11 13.17 18.61 -9.06
CA ILE A 11 13.61 17.38 -8.40
C ILE A 11 14.06 17.78 -6.99
N PRO A 12 13.40 17.31 -5.92
CA PRO A 12 13.75 17.72 -4.58
C PRO A 12 15.11 17.15 -4.19
N PRO A 13 16.02 17.93 -3.58
CA PRO A 13 17.20 17.35 -2.96
C PRO A 13 16.75 16.43 -1.82
N MET A 14 17.19 15.18 -1.84
CA MET A 14 17.19 14.35 -0.64
C MET A 14 18.09 15.03 0.40
N LEU A 15 17.63 15.09 1.65
CA LEU A 15 18.35 15.74 2.74
C LEU A 15 19.66 15.01 3.05
N ASP A 16 20.70 15.77 3.42
CA ASP A 16 22.03 15.23 3.72
C ASP A 16 21.99 14.15 4.81
N ALA A 17 22.66 13.02 4.53
CA ALA A 17 22.80 11.89 5.46
C ALA A 17 23.72 12.17 6.67
N ALA A 18 23.97 13.44 7.00
CA ALA A 18 24.92 13.86 8.03
C ALA A 18 24.36 13.88 9.46
N ASN A 19 23.02 13.96 9.64
CA ASN A 19 22.37 14.10 10.96
C ASN A 19 21.96 12.78 11.63
N TRP A 20 22.64 11.67 11.32
CA TRP A 20 22.41 10.37 11.98
C TRP A 20 23.30 10.23 13.23
N CYS A 21 22.83 10.72 14.38
CA CYS A 21 23.52 10.58 15.66
C CYS A 21 22.62 9.84 16.70
N PRO A 22 22.96 8.60 17.12
CA PRO A 22 22.14 7.84 18.04
C PRO A 22 22.39 8.25 19.51
N LEU A 23 21.46 9.03 20.08
CA LEU A 23 21.45 9.32 21.52
C LEU A 23 20.86 8.14 22.32
N THR A 24 21.72 7.39 22.99
CA THR A 24 21.30 6.30 23.90
C THR A 24 20.78 6.85 25.23
N ALA A 25 19.50 6.65 25.51
CA ALA A 25 18.90 6.87 26.83
C ALA A 25 18.19 5.59 27.30
N ALA A 26 18.50 5.13 28.52
CA ALA A 26 17.95 3.91 29.08
C ALA A 26 16.65 4.17 29.85
N LEU A 27 15.67 3.27 29.71
CA LEU A 27 14.45 3.26 30.52
C LEU A 27 14.26 1.88 31.17
N ASN A 28 14.14 1.86 32.49
CA ASN A 28 13.83 0.65 33.26
C ASN A 28 12.31 0.39 33.22
N ALA A 29 11.91 -0.83 32.89
CA ALA A 29 10.51 -1.25 32.92
C ALA A 29 10.13 -1.85 34.30
N SER A 30 9.12 -1.28 34.95
CA SER A 30 8.54 -1.80 36.20
C SER A 30 7.23 -2.56 35.93
N ARG A 31 7.14 -3.77 36.52
CA ARG A 31 6.10 -4.78 36.27
C ARG A 31 4.69 -4.35 36.71
N VAL A 32 3.67 -4.81 35.99
CA VAL A 32 2.33 -5.12 36.52
C VAL A 32 1.95 -6.56 36.11
N ARG A 33 1.13 -7.26 36.91
CA ARG A 33 0.66 -8.64 36.64
C ARG A 33 -0.83 -8.66 36.30
N PRO A 34 -1.30 -9.54 35.40
CA PRO A 34 -2.72 -9.80 35.18
C PRO A 34 -3.26 -10.84 36.19
N GLY A 35 -4.59 -10.86 36.39
CA GLY A 35 -5.24 -11.96 37.13
C GLY A 35 -6.72 -11.77 37.44
N ALA A 36 -7.59 -12.42 36.65
CA ALA A 36 -8.94 -12.83 37.07
C ALA A 36 -9.37 -14.06 36.24
N ARG A 37 -10.11 -14.99 36.85
CA ARG A 37 -10.81 -16.08 36.15
C ARG A 37 -12.31 -15.91 36.37
N VAL A 38 -13.12 -16.30 35.39
CA VAL A 38 -14.53 -16.68 35.60
C VAL A 38 -14.77 -18.01 34.90
N CYS A 39 -15.36 -18.96 35.60
CA CYS A 39 -15.87 -20.20 35.00
C CYS A 39 -17.38 -20.08 34.79
N GLY A 40 -17.88 -20.54 33.65
CA GLY A 40 -19.30 -20.74 33.38
C GLY A 40 -19.50 -22.12 32.76
N SER A 41 -20.37 -22.94 33.36
CA SER A 41 -20.60 -24.33 32.96
C SER A 41 -21.90 -24.51 32.19
N LEU A 42 -21.92 -25.42 31.22
CA LEU A 42 -23.10 -26.25 30.91
C LEU A 42 -22.66 -27.52 30.15
N SER A 43 -23.56 -28.51 30.00
CA SER A 43 -23.13 -29.92 29.99
C SER A 43 -24.03 -30.87 29.20
N ARG A 44 -23.38 -31.90 28.61
CA ARG A 44 -23.91 -33.22 28.16
C ARG A 44 -25.06 -33.25 27.14
N TRP A 45 -24.81 -33.99 26.05
CA TRP A 45 -25.74 -35.01 25.53
C TRP A 45 -24.93 -36.22 25.03
N LEU A 46 -25.53 -37.40 24.87
CA LEU A 46 -24.81 -38.68 24.69
C LEU A 46 -25.63 -39.75 23.96
N GLY A 47 -24.98 -40.54 23.10
CA GLY A 47 -25.51 -41.77 22.48
C GLY A 47 -26.37 -41.57 21.21
N ASP A 48 -26.65 -42.60 20.41
CA ASP A 48 -25.97 -43.91 20.27
C ASP A 48 -26.16 -44.46 18.83
N SER A 49 -25.56 -45.60 18.54
CA SER A 49 -25.01 -46.09 17.28
C SER A 49 -25.88 -47.09 16.49
N ARG A 50 -25.48 -47.35 15.22
CA ARG A 50 -25.43 -48.67 14.47
C ARG A 50 -26.22 -48.83 13.15
N ARG A 51 -25.51 -49.50 12.21
CA ARG A 51 -25.97 -50.33 11.05
C ARG A 51 -26.49 -49.55 9.81
N LEU A 52 -26.04 -49.82 8.57
CA LEU A 52 -26.05 -51.07 7.74
C LEU A 52 -27.49 -51.50 7.40
N THR A 53 -27.94 -51.72 6.15
CA THR A 53 -27.29 -51.95 4.83
C THR A 53 -27.89 -51.00 3.74
N THR A 54 -27.78 -51.09 2.39
CA THR A 54 -27.54 -52.20 1.41
C THR A 54 -27.13 -51.61 0.04
N ALA A 55 -26.53 -52.41 -0.86
CA ALA A 55 -26.06 -51.96 -2.19
C ALA A 55 -26.83 -52.58 -3.40
N ARG A 56 -26.98 -51.79 -4.48
CA ARG A 56 -27.28 -52.12 -5.90
C ARG A 56 -27.07 -50.81 -6.70
N LEU A 57 -26.23 -50.61 -7.72
CA LEU A 57 -25.55 -51.42 -8.76
C LEU A 57 -26.22 -51.43 -10.15
N ALA A 58 -25.91 -50.41 -10.95
CA ALA A 58 -25.79 -50.37 -12.43
C ALA A 58 -24.98 -49.07 -12.77
N ILE A 59 -23.96 -48.97 -13.65
CA ILE A 59 -23.58 -49.61 -14.95
C ILE A 59 -24.28 -48.94 -16.16
N ASP A 60 -23.62 -48.57 -17.28
CA ASP A 60 -22.18 -48.57 -17.69
C ASP A 60 -21.64 -47.11 -17.80
N VAL A 61 -21.08 -46.47 -18.86
CA VAL A 61 -20.72 -46.80 -20.26
C VAL A 61 -19.29 -46.32 -20.60
N HIS A 62 -18.27 -47.18 -20.37
CA HIS A 62 -17.01 -47.29 -21.16
C HIS A 62 -15.97 -46.13 -21.13
N ARG A 63 -14.66 -46.32 -21.43
CA ARG A 63 -13.80 -47.45 -21.92
C ARG A 63 -12.44 -47.33 -21.17
N ASN A 64 -11.77 -48.35 -20.58
CA ASN A 64 -11.23 -49.64 -21.07
C ASN A 64 -10.24 -49.52 -22.26
N SER A 65 -9.12 -50.28 -22.36
CA SER A 65 -8.41 -51.30 -21.52
C SER A 65 -7.05 -51.62 -22.20
N SER A 66 -6.03 -52.39 -21.77
CA SER A 66 -5.59 -53.25 -20.62
C SER A 66 -4.07 -53.58 -20.87
N GLY A 67 -3.23 -54.25 -20.06
CA GLY A 67 -3.31 -55.02 -18.79
C GLY A 67 -1.88 -55.35 -18.27
N ILE A 68 -1.66 -55.73 -17.00
CA ILE A 68 -1.56 -57.12 -16.44
C ILE A 68 -0.27 -57.87 -16.88
N GLY A 69 0.59 -58.47 -16.03
CA GLY A 69 0.68 -58.69 -14.56
C GLY A 69 2.13 -59.10 -14.17
N SER A 70 2.50 -59.74 -13.04
CA SER A 70 1.81 -60.26 -11.83
C SER A 70 2.82 -60.61 -10.70
N ASN A 71 2.37 -60.68 -9.42
CA ASN A 71 3.03 -61.25 -8.20
C ASN A 71 4.41 -60.65 -7.77
N GLY A 72 4.88 -60.60 -6.51
CA GLY A 72 4.48 -61.01 -5.14
C GLY A 72 5.72 -60.86 -4.20
N THR A 73 5.77 -60.96 -2.86
CA THR A 73 4.84 -61.07 -1.71
C THR A 73 5.66 -60.84 -0.40
N ASN A 74 5.16 -60.15 0.66
CA ASN A 74 5.80 -60.14 2.00
C ASN A 74 4.84 -59.73 3.15
N ILE A 75 5.23 -59.89 4.44
CA ILE A 75 4.30 -59.94 5.61
C ILE A 75 4.85 -59.29 6.92
N TYR A 76 3.93 -58.75 7.75
CA TYR A 76 4.07 -58.27 9.16
C TYR A 76 4.93 -57.00 9.43
N GLY A 77 4.62 -56.13 10.42
CA GLY A 77 3.42 -56.02 11.29
C GLY A 77 3.56 -55.04 12.49
N THR A 78 2.43 -54.74 13.17
CA THR A 78 2.27 -54.08 14.50
C THR A 78 2.46 -52.54 14.65
N ASP A 79 1.97 -52.01 15.81
CA ASP A 79 1.38 -50.66 16.03
C ASP A 79 2.11 -49.85 17.15
N PRO A 80 1.73 -48.58 17.50
CA PRO A 80 2.61 -47.61 18.18
C PRO A 80 2.57 -47.61 19.73
N MET A 81 3.46 -46.80 20.35
CA MET A 81 3.46 -46.49 21.79
C MET A 81 3.38 -44.98 22.09
N ASN A 82 2.92 -44.68 23.32
CA ASN A 82 2.60 -43.33 23.80
C ASN A 82 3.81 -42.59 24.40
N CYS A 83 3.87 -41.26 24.21
CA CYS A 83 4.63 -40.37 25.11
C CYS A 83 3.77 -39.98 26.32
N THR A 84 4.40 -39.79 27.47
CA THR A 84 3.74 -39.46 28.75
C THR A 84 4.15 -38.08 29.28
N ARG A 85 3.42 -37.60 30.29
CA ARG A 85 3.75 -36.34 30.99
C ARG A 85 5.08 -36.34 31.75
N ARG A 86 5.74 -37.50 31.90
CA ARG A 86 7.06 -37.61 32.54
C ARG A 86 8.18 -37.22 31.58
N ASP A 87 8.06 -37.68 30.35
CA ASP A 87 9.07 -37.55 29.29
C ASP A 87 9.23 -36.09 28.83
N PHE A 88 8.16 -35.28 28.94
CA PHE A 88 8.19 -33.84 28.69
C PHE A 88 8.99 -33.03 29.74
N LEU A 89 9.20 -33.56 30.95
CA LEU A 89 9.87 -32.84 32.04
C LEU A 89 11.39 -33.01 32.06
N GLU A 90 11.94 -34.06 31.43
CA GLU A 90 13.40 -34.20 31.27
C GLU A 90 13.96 -33.28 30.17
N ALA A 91 13.12 -32.86 29.21
CA ALA A 91 13.52 -32.00 28.09
C ALA A 91 13.64 -30.50 28.43
N ALA A 92 13.32 -30.08 29.67
CA ALA A 92 12.97 -28.68 29.97
C ALA A 92 13.73 -28.00 31.14
N GLY A 93 14.83 -28.58 31.67
CA GLY A 93 15.48 -28.06 32.89
C GLY A 93 17.01 -28.10 32.92
N ALA A 94 17.69 -27.03 32.47
CA ALA A 94 19.16 -26.91 32.54
C ALA A 94 19.74 -25.46 32.63
N ILE A 95 19.05 -24.50 33.26
CA ILE A 95 19.63 -23.21 33.71
C ILE A 95 18.92 -22.82 35.02
N VAL A 96 19.52 -22.30 36.11
CA VAL A 96 20.82 -21.64 36.34
C VAL A 96 21.42 -22.09 37.69
N ALA A 97 22.73 -22.35 37.79
CA ALA A 97 23.51 -22.27 39.05
C ALA A 97 25.04 -22.30 38.84
N ALA A 98 25.68 -21.15 38.54
CA ALA A 98 27.14 -21.00 38.67
C ALA A 98 27.51 -19.51 38.88
N THR A 99 28.06 -19.19 40.05
CA THR A 99 28.48 -17.83 40.42
C THR A 99 29.95 -17.56 40.08
N GLY A 100 30.23 -16.42 39.45
CA GLY A 100 31.46 -15.67 39.60
C GLY A 100 32.80 -16.37 39.35
N ALA A 101 33.20 -16.52 38.08
CA ALA A 101 34.61 -16.63 37.69
C ALA A 101 34.86 -15.87 36.37
N GLY A 102 35.96 -15.11 36.31
CA GLY A 102 36.31 -14.28 35.15
C GLY A 102 36.93 -15.11 34.02
N CYS A 103 36.12 -15.63 33.10
CA CYS A 103 36.62 -16.29 31.89
C CYS A 103 36.84 -15.29 30.76
N SER A 104 38.10 -15.05 30.39
CA SER A 104 38.47 -14.35 29.16
C SER A 104 37.92 -15.08 27.94
N ARG A 105 37.17 -14.39 27.07
CA ARG A 105 36.81 -14.93 25.73
C ARG A 105 38.09 -15.16 24.92
N ARG A 106 38.51 -16.43 24.80
CA ARG A 106 39.42 -16.83 23.72
C ARG A 106 38.70 -16.62 22.37
N PRO A 107 39.38 -16.17 21.31
CA PRO A 107 38.80 -16.19 19.97
C PRO A 107 38.49 -17.64 19.57
N ALA A 108 37.38 -17.85 18.85
CA ALA A 108 37.06 -19.15 18.29
C ALA A 108 38.14 -19.53 17.26
N THR A 109 38.73 -20.72 17.42
CA THR A 109 39.66 -21.26 16.42
C THR A 109 38.87 -21.84 15.26
N ALA A 110 39.09 -21.32 14.04
CA ALA A 110 38.42 -21.79 12.83
C ALA A 110 38.56 -23.32 12.67
N ASN A 111 37.42 -24.00 12.50
CA ASN A 111 37.39 -25.47 12.47
C ASN A 111 37.94 -25.96 11.13
N ARG A 112 39.11 -26.61 11.17
CA ARG A 112 39.72 -27.25 10.00
C ARG A 112 39.11 -28.64 9.81
N LEU A 113 38.21 -28.76 8.83
CA LEU A 113 37.62 -30.04 8.47
C LEU A 113 38.67 -30.94 7.78
N PRO A 114 38.61 -32.28 7.97
CA PRO A 114 39.42 -33.22 7.19
C PRO A 114 39.13 -33.06 5.69
N SER A 115 40.17 -32.92 4.88
CA SER A 115 40.06 -32.62 3.44
C SER A 115 41.00 -33.47 2.60
N ALA A 116 40.69 -33.61 1.30
CA ALA A 116 41.50 -34.37 0.36
C ALA A 116 42.84 -33.68 0.07
N ALA A 117 43.86 -34.47 -0.27
CA ALA A 117 45.19 -33.95 -0.59
C ALA A 117 45.14 -32.92 -1.74
N GLY A 118 45.67 -31.72 -1.49
CA GLY A 118 45.63 -30.60 -2.44
C GLY A 118 44.52 -29.56 -2.17
N VAL A 119 43.52 -29.87 -1.34
CA VAL A 119 42.45 -28.95 -0.94
C VAL A 119 42.55 -28.66 0.56
N ASP A 120 42.72 -27.38 0.93
CA ASP A 120 42.56 -26.92 2.31
C ASP A 120 41.27 -26.09 2.38
N LEU A 121 40.32 -26.54 3.19
CA LEU A 121 39.06 -25.84 3.47
C LEU A 121 39.05 -25.39 4.94
N ARG A 122 38.83 -24.10 5.16
CA ARG A 122 38.66 -23.50 6.48
C ARG A 122 37.34 -22.76 6.50
N ILE A 123 36.57 -22.91 7.58
CA ILE A 123 35.27 -22.25 7.76
C ILE A 123 35.24 -21.61 9.16
N ASP A 124 34.72 -20.38 9.24
CA ASP A 124 34.40 -19.74 10.52
C ASP A 124 32.98 -20.08 10.96
N ASN A 125 32.86 -20.90 12.02
CA ASN A 125 31.63 -21.45 12.58
C ASN A 125 30.85 -22.43 11.65
N ALA A 126 29.76 -22.99 12.17
CA ALA A 126 28.94 -24.00 11.48
C ALA A 126 27.73 -23.37 10.79
N ALA A 127 27.44 -23.83 9.56
CA ALA A 127 26.54 -23.25 8.57
C ALA A 127 27.00 -21.89 7.99
N LEU A 128 26.71 -21.69 6.70
CA LEU A 128 26.88 -20.41 6.03
C LEU A 128 25.80 -19.42 6.51
N PRO A 129 26.05 -18.10 6.49
CA PRO A 129 25.01 -17.13 6.82
C PRO A 129 23.85 -17.23 5.81
N ASP A 130 22.63 -17.18 6.31
CA ASP A 130 21.45 -16.88 5.51
C ASP A 130 21.38 -15.36 5.27
N TYR A 131 20.93 -14.96 4.07
CA TYR A 131 20.81 -13.58 3.60
C TYR A 131 19.37 -13.23 3.15
N SER A 132 18.46 -14.22 3.10
CA SER A 132 17.12 -14.05 2.53
C SER A 132 16.33 -12.90 3.18
N HIS A 133 16.39 -12.83 4.50
CA HIS A 133 15.72 -11.81 5.32
C HIS A 133 16.50 -10.48 5.48
N ASP A 134 17.59 -10.22 4.73
CA ASP A 134 18.34 -8.95 4.88
C ASP A 134 17.60 -7.75 4.31
N LEU A 135 17.07 -7.88 3.08
CA LEU A 135 16.25 -6.82 2.46
C LEU A 135 14.97 -6.56 3.25
N GLU A 136 14.33 -7.63 3.74
CA GLU A 136 13.15 -7.56 4.60
C GLU A 136 13.46 -6.75 5.87
N ARG A 137 14.45 -7.15 6.67
CA ARG A 137 14.81 -6.46 7.92
C ARG A 137 15.24 -5.01 7.71
N TYR A 138 15.90 -4.71 6.59
CA TYR A 138 16.21 -3.34 6.17
C TYR A 138 14.93 -2.52 5.93
N LEU A 139 13.95 -3.06 5.21
CA LEU A 139 12.66 -2.41 4.95
C LEU A 139 11.82 -2.25 6.24
N VAL A 140 11.75 -3.28 7.10
CA VAL A 140 11.12 -3.18 8.43
C VAL A 140 11.75 -2.06 9.25
N ARG A 141 13.09 -1.94 9.25
CA ARG A 141 13.75 -0.82 9.95
C ARG A 141 13.41 0.51 9.31
N LEU A 142 13.45 0.67 7.99
CA LEU A 142 13.12 1.95 7.35
C LEU A 142 11.69 2.41 7.68
N ALA A 143 10.72 1.49 7.68
CA ALA A 143 9.36 1.76 8.12
C ALA A 143 9.32 2.13 9.62
N SER A 144 9.96 1.33 10.49
CA SER A 144 10.02 1.58 11.94
C SER A 144 10.65 2.94 12.29
N ASP A 145 11.76 3.29 11.63
CA ASP A 145 12.46 4.57 11.77
C ASP A 145 11.55 5.74 11.30
N ALA A 146 10.76 5.54 10.23
CA ALA A 146 9.79 6.53 9.76
C ALA A 146 8.60 6.70 10.72
N ARG A 147 8.03 5.60 11.21
CA ARG A 147 6.96 5.59 12.23
C ARG A 147 7.41 6.33 13.49
N ALA A 148 8.62 6.04 13.98
CA ALA A 148 9.18 6.70 15.16
C ALA A 148 9.31 8.23 14.98
N ARG A 149 9.84 8.68 13.83
CA ARG A 149 9.91 10.11 13.48
C ARG A 149 8.52 10.76 13.41
N ARG A 150 7.56 10.11 12.74
CA ARG A 150 6.16 10.60 12.66
C ARG A 150 5.55 10.72 14.06
N GLN A 151 5.63 9.66 14.87
CA GLN A 151 5.03 9.63 16.19
C GLN A 151 5.64 10.69 17.12
N GLN A 152 6.95 10.92 17.05
CA GLN A 152 7.61 12.00 17.80
C GLN A 152 7.05 13.38 17.41
N ALA A 153 6.89 13.65 16.11
CA ALA A 153 6.34 14.92 15.62
C ALA A 153 4.86 15.10 16.04
N ILE A 154 4.04 14.07 15.89
CA ILE A 154 2.61 14.11 16.25
C ILE A 154 2.41 14.23 17.78
N ASN A 155 3.21 13.52 18.59
CA ASN A 155 3.11 13.59 20.05
C ASN A 155 3.58 14.94 20.62
N ALA A 156 4.42 15.69 19.89
CA ALA A 156 4.82 17.05 20.26
C ALA A 156 3.70 18.08 20.07
N ILE A 157 2.64 17.77 19.30
CA ILE A 157 1.52 18.69 19.07
C ILE A 157 0.56 18.65 20.27
N SER A 158 0.46 19.78 20.96
CA SER A 158 -0.34 19.99 22.18
C SER A 158 -1.30 21.19 22.10
N THR A 159 -1.45 21.82 20.94
CA THR A 159 -2.31 23.01 20.73
C THR A 159 -3.05 22.97 19.39
N PRO A 160 -4.21 23.64 19.26
CA PRO A 160 -4.90 23.86 17.98
C PRO A 160 -4.00 24.39 16.87
N GLN A 161 -3.10 25.33 17.20
CA GLN A 161 -2.20 25.92 16.21
C GLN A 161 -1.21 24.87 15.66
N GLY A 162 -0.66 24.00 16.51
CA GLY A 162 0.21 22.91 16.04
C GLY A 162 -0.49 21.91 15.12
N ILE A 163 -1.81 21.71 15.26
CA ILE A 163 -2.60 20.93 14.30
C ILE A 163 -2.71 21.67 12.97
N ALA A 164 -3.02 22.97 12.99
CA ALA A 164 -3.11 23.79 11.78
C ALA A 164 -1.77 23.90 11.03
N ASP A 165 -0.66 24.03 11.76
CA ASP A 165 0.70 24.04 11.21
C ASP A 165 1.06 22.69 10.58
N ARG A 166 0.71 21.56 11.24
CA ARG A 166 0.86 20.21 10.67
C ARG A 166 0.00 20.05 9.42
N ALA A 167 -1.27 20.46 9.45
CA ALA A 167 -2.18 20.40 8.31
C ALA A 167 -1.60 21.13 7.09
N LYS A 168 -1.09 22.36 7.27
CA LYS A 168 -0.42 23.11 6.22
C LYS A 168 0.78 22.36 5.62
N VAL A 169 1.67 21.82 6.46
CA VAL A 169 2.84 21.04 6.00
C VAL A 169 2.41 19.80 5.20
N VAL A 170 1.34 19.12 5.64
CA VAL A 170 0.79 17.96 4.92
C VAL A 170 0.24 18.37 3.57
N THR A 171 -0.63 19.39 3.49
CA THR A 171 -1.19 19.87 2.21
C THR A 171 -0.09 20.30 1.23
N GLU A 172 0.95 21.02 1.71
CA GLU A 172 2.07 21.47 0.87
C GLU A 172 2.92 20.31 0.34
N GLN A 173 3.34 19.36 1.20
CA GLN A 173 4.16 18.22 0.75
C GLN A 173 3.36 17.18 -0.05
N VAL A 174 2.07 16.96 0.26
CA VAL A 174 1.22 16.06 -0.54
C VAL A 174 1.04 16.62 -1.94
N TRP A 175 0.72 17.92 -2.11
CA TRP A 175 0.69 18.52 -3.45
C TRP A 175 2.00 18.35 -4.21
N LYS A 176 3.14 18.59 -3.53
CA LYS A 176 4.47 18.41 -4.11
C LYS A 176 4.74 16.96 -4.56
N MET A 177 4.31 15.95 -3.79
CA MET A 177 4.48 14.53 -4.12
C MET A 177 3.50 14.01 -5.17
N LEU A 178 2.30 14.62 -5.29
CA LEU A 178 1.39 14.30 -6.39
C LEU A 178 1.92 14.82 -7.75
N GLY A 179 2.70 15.91 -7.75
CA GLY A 179 3.24 16.56 -8.95
C GLY A 179 2.87 18.05 -9.10
N GLY A 180 2.28 18.63 -8.06
CA GLY A 180 1.77 20.01 -8.01
C GLY A 180 0.27 20.13 -8.34
N PRO A 181 -0.40 21.20 -7.89
CA PRO A 181 -1.78 21.47 -8.30
C PRO A 181 -1.83 21.82 -9.80
N LEU A 182 -2.89 21.39 -10.49
CA LEU A 182 -3.10 21.66 -11.90
C LEU A 182 -3.85 23.00 -12.11
N GLU A 183 -3.86 23.50 -13.34
CA GLU A 183 -4.59 24.72 -13.71
C GLU A 183 -6.06 24.41 -14.03
N ARG A 184 -6.98 25.28 -13.57
CA ARG A 184 -8.42 25.15 -13.83
C ARG A 184 -8.77 25.58 -15.26
N SER A 185 -9.33 24.66 -16.03
CA SER A 185 -9.93 24.93 -17.35
C SER A 185 -11.42 25.31 -17.23
N PRO A 186 -12.09 25.69 -18.34
CA PRO A 186 -13.53 25.52 -18.47
C PRO A 186 -13.97 24.08 -18.16
N LEU A 187 -15.19 23.92 -17.64
CA LEU A 187 -15.79 22.61 -17.30
C LEU A 187 -16.60 22.00 -18.46
N ASN A 188 -17.01 22.80 -19.45
CA ASN A 188 -17.78 22.39 -20.64
C ASN A 188 -18.92 21.36 -20.36
N PRO A 189 -19.74 21.51 -19.30
CA PRO A 189 -20.65 20.45 -18.88
C PRO A 189 -21.77 20.19 -19.89
N ARG A 190 -22.14 18.92 -20.07
CA ARG A 190 -23.20 18.47 -20.99
C ARG A 190 -24.07 17.42 -20.33
N VAL A 191 -25.36 17.71 -20.20
CA VAL A 191 -26.37 16.70 -19.82
C VAL A 191 -26.73 15.89 -21.07
N THR A 192 -26.68 14.56 -20.98
CA THR A 192 -27.00 13.63 -22.08
C THR A 192 -28.32 12.88 -21.87
N GLY A 193 -28.92 12.97 -20.68
CA GLY A 193 -30.26 12.48 -20.39
C GLY A 193 -30.68 12.73 -18.95
N THR A 194 -31.97 12.51 -18.66
CA THR A 194 -32.56 12.68 -17.32
C THR A 194 -33.43 11.47 -16.97
N LEU A 195 -33.47 11.09 -15.69
CA LEU A 195 -34.31 10.02 -15.15
C LEU A 195 -35.09 10.55 -13.93
N ASP A 196 -36.41 10.72 -14.05
CA ASP A 196 -37.25 11.11 -12.92
C ASP A 196 -37.64 9.89 -12.07
N ARG A 197 -37.63 10.04 -10.75
CA ARG A 197 -37.91 8.97 -9.76
C ARG A 197 -38.71 9.52 -8.57
N PRO A 198 -39.35 8.66 -7.75
CA PRO A 198 -40.06 9.11 -6.56
C PRO A 198 -39.14 9.83 -5.54
N GLY A 199 -39.27 11.16 -5.47
CA GLY A 199 -38.56 12.05 -4.54
C GLY A 199 -37.26 12.68 -5.07
N TYR A 200 -36.79 12.29 -6.26
CA TYR A 200 -35.54 12.81 -6.85
C TYR A 200 -35.48 12.62 -8.37
N ARG A 201 -34.57 13.30 -9.06
CA ARG A 201 -34.19 12.99 -10.45
C ARG A 201 -32.70 12.75 -10.58
N ILE A 202 -32.28 12.06 -11.65
CA ILE A 202 -30.87 11.87 -12.02
C ILE A 202 -30.63 12.60 -13.33
N GLU A 203 -29.72 13.57 -13.35
CA GLU A 203 -29.13 14.08 -14.60
C GLU A 203 -27.89 13.25 -14.95
N LYS A 204 -27.88 12.65 -16.15
CA LYS A 204 -26.73 11.95 -16.72
C LYS A 204 -25.88 12.97 -17.47
N LEU A 205 -24.63 13.17 -17.08
CA LEU A 205 -23.83 14.27 -17.59
C LEU A 205 -22.34 13.96 -17.69
N THR A 206 -21.64 14.73 -18.52
CA THR A 206 -20.18 14.77 -18.55
C THR A 206 -19.65 16.20 -18.36
N PHE A 207 -18.46 16.33 -17.80
CA PHE A 207 -17.71 17.59 -17.69
C PHE A 207 -16.21 17.34 -17.94
N GLU A 208 -15.48 18.41 -18.29
CA GLU A 208 -14.05 18.42 -18.52
C GLU A 208 -13.28 18.83 -17.25
N SER A 209 -12.67 17.86 -16.55
CA SER A 209 -11.80 18.15 -15.41
C SER A 209 -10.49 18.80 -15.87
N ARG A 210 -10.00 18.40 -17.05
CA ARG A 210 -8.98 19.06 -17.87
C ARG A 210 -9.50 19.17 -19.32
N PRO A 211 -8.93 20.03 -20.19
CA PRO A 211 -9.34 20.10 -21.59
C PRO A 211 -9.31 18.72 -22.27
N ARG A 212 -10.44 18.33 -22.85
CA ARG A 212 -10.72 17.02 -23.48
C ARG A 212 -10.57 15.78 -22.57
N LEU A 213 -10.37 15.92 -21.26
CA LEU A 213 -10.47 14.83 -20.29
C LEU A 213 -11.90 14.77 -19.76
N TYR A 214 -12.71 13.87 -20.30
CA TYR A 214 -14.11 13.75 -19.94
C TYR A 214 -14.30 12.88 -18.68
N VAL A 215 -14.98 13.46 -17.69
CA VAL A 215 -15.51 12.75 -16.52
C VAL A 215 -16.99 12.46 -16.78
N THR A 216 -17.43 11.23 -16.59
CA THR A 216 -18.84 10.80 -16.67
C THR A 216 -19.46 10.73 -15.28
N ALA A 217 -20.66 11.28 -15.12
CA ALA A 217 -21.30 11.42 -13.82
C ALA A 217 -22.83 11.28 -13.88
N ASN A 218 -23.40 10.87 -12.74
CA ASN A 218 -24.81 10.99 -12.43
C ASN A 218 -24.96 12.02 -11.30
N LEU A 219 -25.69 13.10 -11.59
CA LEU A 219 -26.05 14.13 -10.62
C LEU A 219 -27.46 13.83 -10.12
N TYR A 220 -27.56 13.32 -8.90
CA TYR A 220 -28.83 13.10 -8.22
C TYR A 220 -29.29 14.44 -7.62
N LEU A 221 -30.53 14.83 -7.91
CA LEU A 221 -31.13 16.09 -7.48
C LEU A 221 -32.41 15.83 -6.69
N PRO A 222 -32.60 16.45 -5.51
CA PRO A 222 -33.83 16.33 -4.75
C PRO A 222 -35.00 16.93 -5.52
N ALA A 223 -36.22 16.37 -5.36
CA ALA A 223 -37.42 16.93 -5.97
C ALA A 223 -37.87 18.26 -5.31
N ALA A 224 -37.34 18.61 -4.14
CA ALA A 224 -37.63 19.86 -3.45
C ALA A 224 -36.91 21.05 -4.12
N ALA A 225 -37.62 22.15 -4.33
CA ALA A 225 -37.03 23.38 -4.88
C ALA A 225 -36.18 24.12 -3.83
N GLY A 226 -35.17 24.87 -4.31
CA GLY A 226 -34.29 25.69 -3.47
C GLY A 226 -32.81 25.32 -3.59
N ARG A 227 -32.01 25.72 -2.59
CA ARG A 227 -30.62 25.31 -2.43
C ARG A 227 -30.50 24.22 -1.37
N HIS A 228 -29.63 23.26 -1.65
CA HIS A 228 -29.42 22.05 -0.85
C HIS A 228 -27.93 21.82 -0.59
N PRO A 229 -27.55 21.16 0.51
CA PRO A 229 -26.20 20.64 0.67
C PRO A 229 -25.81 19.74 -0.49
N ALA A 230 -24.54 19.78 -0.90
CA ALA A 230 -24.04 18.97 -1.99
C ALA A 230 -23.00 17.96 -1.50
N ILE A 231 -23.17 16.69 -1.87
CA ILE A 231 -22.23 15.61 -1.57
C ILE A 231 -21.48 15.23 -2.85
N LEU A 232 -20.15 15.33 -2.82
CA LEU A 232 -19.32 14.65 -3.80
C LEU A 232 -19.23 13.16 -3.41
N GLY A 233 -19.46 12.27 -4.37
CA GLY A 233 -19.35 10.82 -4.20
C GLY A 233 -18.17 10.21 -4.96
N PRO A 234 -16.91 10.27 -4.46
CA PRO A 234 -15.82 9.44 -4.95
C PRO A 234 -16.10 7.95 -4.78
N LEU A 235 -15.75 7.14 -5.78
CA LEU A 235 -16.10 5.72 -5.83
C LEU A 235 -14.89 4.81 -5.60
N GLY A 236 -15.14 3.70 -4.90
CA GLY A 236 -14.22 2.57 -4.77
C GLY A 236 -14.16 1.75 -6.05
N HIS A 237 -13.36 0.69 -6.04
CA HIS A 237 -12.92 -0.06 -7.23
C HIS A 237 -13.98 -0.96 -7.89
N SER A 238 -15.27 -0.59 -7.85
CA SER A 238 -16.34 -1.27 -8.59
C SER A 238 -16.13 -1.16 -10.11
N THR A 239 -16.18 -2.27 -10.83
CA THR A 239 -15.88 -2.29 -12.27
C THR A 239 -16.84 -1.42 -13.10
N ASN A 240 -18.11 -1.33 -12.70
CA ASN A 240 -19.12 -0.49 -13.34
C ASN A 240 -19.24 0.93 -12.72
N GLY A 241 -18.32 1.32 -11.85
CA GLY A 241 -18.24 2.68 -11.29
C GLY A 241 -19.53 3.11 -10.61
N LYS A 242 -20.13 4.21 -11.08
CA LYS A 242 -21.32 4.84 -10.48
C LYS A 242 -22.60 4.00 -10.52
N ALA A 243 -22.65 2.97 -11.38
CA ALA A 243 -23.79 2.06 -11.47
C ALA A 243 -23.78 0.97 -10.37
N TRP A 244 -22.75 0.88 -9.53
CA TRP A 244 -22.64 -0.15 -8.50
C TRP A 244 -23.82 -0.12 -7.50
N PRO A 245 -24.48 -1.26 -7.18
CA PRO A 245 -25.75 -1.28 -6.45
C PRO A 245 -25.78 -0.60 -5.08
N SER A 246 -24.69 -0.62 -4.30
CA SER A 246 -24.65 0.07 -3.00
C SER A 246 -24.49 1.58 -3.14
N TYR A 247 -23.83 2.05 -4.20
CA TYR A 247 -23.66 3.47 -4.51
C TYR A 247 -24.98 4.06 -5.02
N GLN A 248 -25.71 3.35 -5.88
CA GLN A 248 -27.08 3.72 -6.27
C GLN A 248 -28.00 3.89 -5.04
N LYS A 249 -27.95 2.96 -4.08
CA LYS A 249 -28.74 3.02 -2.84
C LYS A 249 -28.33 4.19 -1.95
N LEU A 250 -27.03 4.46 -1.80
CA LEU A 250 -26.51 5.59 -1.05
C LEU A 250 -26.97 6.95 -1.62
N PHE A 251 -26.69 7.18 -2.90
CA PHE A 251 -26.87 8.49 -3.51
C PHE A 251 -28.35 8.83 -3.77
N SER A 252 -29.19 7.84 -4.05
CA SER A 252 -30.65 8.04 -4.16
C SER A 252 -31.34 8.25 -2.82
N ASN A 253 -30.83 7.71 -1.71
CA ASN A 253 -31.35 8.00 -0.38
C ASN A 253 -30.90 9.38 0.11
N LEU A 254 -29.64 9.77 -0.11
CA LEU A 254 -29.20 11.15 0.06
C LEU A 254 -30.06 12.13 -0.77
N ALA A 255 -30.34 11.83 -2.04
CA ALA A 255 -31.19 12.69 -2.86
C ALA A 255 -32.60 12.88 -2.30
N ARG A 256 -33.25 11.80 -1.82
CA ARG A 256 -34.55 11.91 -1.12
C ARG A 256 -34.48 12.67 0.21
N LYS A 257 -33.34 12.61 0.90
CA LYS A 257 -33.07 13.32 2.16
C LYS A 257 -32.71 14.80 1.96
N GLY A 258 -32.76 15.33 0.73
CA GLY A 258 -32.55 16.74 0.44
C GLY A 258 -31.09 17.11 0.14
N TYR A 259 -30.31 16.18 -0.43
CA TYR A 259 -28.93 16.44 -0.87
C TYR A 259 -28.83 16.44 -2.40
N VAL A 260 -28.07 17.37 -2.96
CA VAL A 260 -27.53 17.23 -4.33
C VAL A 260 -26.35 16.26 -4.26
N VAL A 261 -26.26 15.26 -5.13
CA VAL A 261 -25.17 14.27 -5.08
C VAL A 261 -24.53 14.07 -6.44
N LEU A 262 -23.22 14.30 -6.55
CA LEU A 262 -22.44 14.03 -7.77
C LEU A 262 -21.63 12.75 -7.61
N ALA A 263 -22.12 11.66 -8.22
CA ALA A 263 -21.38 10.41 -8.38
C ALA A 263 -20.70 10.39 -9.74
N TYR A 264 -19.40 10.14 -9.80
CA TYR A 264 -18.63 10.13 -11.05
C TYR A 264 -17.74 8.90 -11.17
N ASP A 265 -17.54 8.41 -12.40
CA ASP A 265 -16.69 7.26 -12.63
C ASP A 265 -15.21 7.65 -12.40
N PRO A 266 -14.43 6.85 -11.64
CA PRO A 266 -12.98 6.93 -11.63
C PRO A 266 -12.37 6.56 -12.98
N PHE A 267 -11.09 6.87 -13.20
CA PHE A 267 -10.31 6.25 -14.27
C PHE A 267 -10.37 4.72 -14.18
N GLY A 268 -10.33 4.00 -15.31
CA GLY A 268 -10.30 2.54 -15.31
C GLY A 268 -11.59 1.86 -14.85
N GLN A 269 -12.67 2.62 -14.63
CA GLN A 269 -13.93 2.13 -14.06
C GLN A 269 -15.13 2.74 -14.78
N GLY A 270 -16.27 2.02 -14.75
CA GLY A 270 -17.51 2.47 -15.39
C GLY A 270 -17.27 2.84 -16.86
N GLU A 271 -17.69 4.03 -17.26
CA GLU A 271 -17.53 4.50 -18.64
C GLU A 271 -16.11 5.02 -18.95
N ARG A 272 -15.21 5.05 -17.98
CA ARG A 272 -13.84 5.57 -18.09
C ARG A 272 -12.76 4.49 -18.03
N ILE A 273 -13.14 3.23 -18.30
CA ILE A 273 -12.22 2.17 -18.69
C ILE A 273 -11.45 2.64 -19.94
N GLU A 274 -10.13 2.82 -19.82
CA GLU A 274 -9.32 3.38 -20.91
C GLU A 274 -8.93 2.32 -21.94
N TYR A 275 -8.88 1.05 -21.53
CA TYR A 275 -8.50 -0.09 -22.35
C TYR A 275 -9.70 -1.05 -22.45
N PRO A 276 -10.77 -0.71 -23.19
CA PRO A 276 -11.98 -1.54 -23.25
C PRO A 276 -11.69 -2.96 -23.76
N GLY A 277 -12.18 -3.95 -23.01
CA GLY A 277 -12.14 -5.35 -23.39
C GLY A 277 -13.23 -5.73 -24.39
N THR A 278 -13.42 -7.04 -24.61
CA THR A 278 -14.40 -7.57 -25.57
C THR A 278 -15.87 -7.47 -25.12
N HIS A 279 -16.13 -6.91 -23.94
CA HIS A 279 -17.44 -6.80 -23.32
C HIS A 279 -17.56 -5.45 -22.59
N ALA A 280 -18.77 -4.89 -22.50
CA ALA A 280 -19.06 -3.71 -21.69
C ALA A 280 -18.64 -3.93 -20.22
N GLY A 281 -18.16 -2.87 -19.55
CA GLY A 281 -17.73 -2.96 -18.15
C GLY A 281 -16.56 -3.90 -17.88
N ARG A 282 -15.66 -4.14 -18.86
CA ARG A 282 -14.42 -4.91 -18.66
C ARG A 282 -13.21 -4.22 -19.28
N SER A 283 -12.09 -4.24 -18.57
CA SER A 283 -10.78 -3.84 -19.09
C SER A 283 -10.06 -5.00 -19.79
N ALA A 284 -9.30 -4.67 -20.84
CA ALA A 284 -8.36 -5.55 -21.54
C ALA A 284 -7.05 -5.76 -20.75
N ILE A 285 -6.74 -4.93 -19.75
CA ILE A 285 -5.58 -5.11 -18.85
C ILE A 285 -5.83 -6.24 -17.84
N GLY A 286 -7.10 -6.60 -17.60
CA GLY A 286 -7.51 -7.50 -16.52
C GLY A 286 -7.55 -6.79 -15.16
N GLY A 287 -7.88 -7.51 -14.09
CA GLY A 287 -7.74 -7.04 -12.71
C GLY A 287 -8.52 -5.78 -12.28
N GLY A 288 -9.47 -5.30 -13.09
CA GLY A 288 -10.34 -4.17 -12.75
C GLY A 288 -9.63 -2.81 -12.71
N GLY A 289 -10.29 -1.81 -12.11
CA GLY A 289 -9.78 -0.42 -12.05
C GLY A 289 -8.38 -0.34 -11.47
N THR A 290 -8.14 -1.05 -10.36
CA THR A 290 -6.85 -1.21 -9.67
C THR A 290 -5.68 -1.52 -10.62
N SER A 291 -5.91 -2.34 -11.65
CA SER A 291 -4.86 -2.69 -12.62
C SER A 291 -4.66 -1.63 -13.70
N GLU A 292 -5.69 -0.87 -14.10
CA GLU A 292 -5.50 0.32 -14.94
C GLU A 292 -4.80 1.46 -14.17
N HIS A 293 -5.15 1.65 -12.89
CA HIS A 293 -4.52 2.62 -11.99
C HIS A 293 -3.02 2.34 -11.86
N GLU A 294 -2.65 1.10 -11.56
CA GLU A 294 -1.26 0.68 -11.40
C GLU A 294 -0.48 0.78 -12.72
N TYR A 295 -1.12 0.43 -13.85
CA TYR A 295 -0.53 0.59 -15.18
C TYR A 295 -0.25 2.07 -15.53
N ALA A 296 -1.16 2.99 -15.18
CA ALA A 296 -0.92 4.42 -15.35
C ALA A 296 0.12 4.97 -14.36
N GLY A 297 -0.02 4.65 -13.07
CA GLY A 297 0.77 5.21 -11.98
C GLY A 297 2.25 4.84 -12.01
N ARG A 298 2.61 3.59 -12.36
CA ARG A 298 4.02 3.18 -12.56
C ARG A 298 4.79 4.08 -13.50
N ARG A 299 4.12 4.73 -14.45
CA ARG A 299 4.72 5.65 -15.44
C ARG A 299 4.82 7.08 -14.92
N LEU A 300 3.88 7.53 -14.07
CA LEU A 300 3.92 8.86 -13.45
C LEU A 300 5.03 8.98 -12.40
N ILE A 301 5.34 7.90 -11.66
CA ILE A 301 6.41 7.89 -10.66
C ILE A 301 7.77 8.26 -11.29
N LEU A 302 8.04 7.79 -12.52
CA LEU A 302 9.24 8.15 -13.30
C LEU A 302 9.30 9.63 -13.71
N LEU A 303 8.18 10.36 -13.63
CA LEU A 303 8.07 11.80 -13.91
C LEU A 303 8.04 12.64 -12.61
N GLY A 304 8.17 12.02 -11.44
CA GLY A 304 8.05 12.70 -10.15
C GLY A 304 6.61 13.06 -9.78
N ALA A 305 5.63 12.30 -10.26
CA ALA A 305 4.20 12.49 -10.00
C ALA A 305 3.54 11.18 -9.52
N ASN A 306 2.33 11.27 -8.97
CA ASN A 306 1.56 10.12 -8.50
C ASN A 306 0.17 10.06 -9.17
N PHE A 307 -0.43 8.87 -9.30
CA PHE A 307 -1.73 8.70 -9.95
C PHE A 307 -2.90 9.41 -9.23
N SER A 308 -2.79 9.59 -7.91
CA SER A 308 -3.73 10.44 -7.15
C SER A 308 -3.80 11.87 -7.66
N LEU A 309 -2.79 12.40 -8.37
CA LEU A 309 -2.87 13.71 -9.01
C LEU A 309 -4.12 13.87 -9.88
N PHE A 310 -4.40 12.88 -10.73
CA PHE A 310 -5.55 12.93 -11.64
C PHE A 310 -6.85 12.60 -10.91
N ARG A 311 -6.84 11.64 -9.97
CA ARG A 311 -8.04 11.28 -9.18
C ARG A 311 -8.49 12.42 -8.26
N VAL A 312 -7.57 13.06 -7.54
CA VAL A 312 -7.83 14.26 -6.71
C VAL A 312 -8.33 15.40 -7.57
N TRP A 313 -7.70 15.64 -8.73
CA TRP A 313 -8.11 16.71 -9.62
C TRP A 313 -9.55 16.52 -10.11
N ASP A 314 -9.93 15.32 -10.57
CA ASP A 314 -11.31 15.02 -10.97
C ASP A 314 -12.30 15.31 -9.82
N GLY A 315 -11.97 14.97 -8.58
CA GLY A 315 -12.79 15.28 -7.40
C GLY A 315 -12.94 16.78 -7.12
N MET A 316 -11.83 17.53 -7.11
CA MET A 316 -11.84 18.99 -6.95
C MET A 316 -12.62 19.70 -8.07
N ARG A 317 -12.59 19.14 -9.28
CA ARG A 317 -13.32 19.63 -10.46
C ARG A 317 -14.79 19.22 -10.45
N GLY A 318 -15.13 18.10 -9.81
CA GLY A 318 -16.50 17.76 -9.43
C GLY A 318 -17.09 18.76 -8.44
N ILE A 319 -16.31 19.25 -7.47
CA ILE A 319 -16.72 20.35 -6.57
C ILE A 319 -16.84 21.67 -7.34
N ASP A 320 -15.90 21.99 -8.24
CA ASP A 320 -16.04 23.15 -9.14
C ASP A 320 -17.36 23.08 -9.94
N PHE A 321 -17.75 21.91 -10.45
CA PHE A 321 -19.02 21.70 -11.15
C PHE A 321 -20.23 21.84 -10.24
N LEU A 322 -20.24 21.24 -9.04
CA LEU A 322 -21.32 21.40 -8.06
C LEU A 322 -21.58 22.88 -7.76
N LEU A 323 -20.53 23.69 -7.64
CA LEU A 323 -20.63 25.13 -7.39
C LEU A 323 -21.13 25.96 -8.60
N THR A 324 -21.32 25.36 -9.77
CA THR A 324 -22.03 25.99 -10.90
C THR A 324 -23.55 25.79 -10.87
N ARG A 325 -24.06 24.89 -10.01
CA ARG A 325 -25.48 24.54 -9.93
C ARG A 325 -26.24 25.50 -9.03
N ALA A 326 -27.38 26.00 -9.52
CA ALA A 326 -28.24 26.91 -8.75
C ALA A 326 -28.91 26.20 -7.55
N GLU A 327 -29.02 24.87 -7.64
CA GLU A 327 -29.56 23.96 -6.63
C GLU A 327 -28.62 23.71 -5.44
N VAL A 328 -27.36 24.16 -5.51
CA VAL A 328 -26.32 23.88 -4.51
C VAL A 328 -26.13 25.05 -3.54
N ASP A 329 -26.05 24.71 -2.25
CA ASP A 329 -25.58 25.59 -1.20
C ASP A 329 -24.03 25.54 -1.14
N PRO A 330 -23.32 26.62 -1.54
CA PRO A 330 -21.86 26.61 -1.64
C PRO A 330 -21.17 26.47 -0.28
N GLU A 331 -21.87 26.74 0.83
CA GLU A 331 -21.32 26.63 2.17
C GLU A 331 -21.49 25.23 2.79
N ARG A 332 -22.31 24.36 2.19
CA ARG A 332 -22.68 23.04 2.72
C ARG A 332 -22.27 21.92 1.76
N ILE A 333 -20.97 21.87 1.43
CA ILE A 333 -20.33 20.82 0.61
C ILE A 333 -19.81 19.69 1.50
N GLY A 334 -20.17 18.45 1.21
CA GLY A 334 -19.66 17.23 1.85
C GLY A 334 -18.98 16.28 0.86
N CYS A 335 -18.28 15.27 1.37
CA CYS A 335 -17.65 14.23 0.56
C CYS A 335 -17.78 12.86 1.25
N CYS A 336 -18.21 11.83 0.52
CA CYS A 336 -18.19 10.46 1.01
C CYS A 336 -17.83 9.45 -0.07
N GLY A 337 -17.05 8.44 0.30
CA GLY A 337 -16.71 7.34 -0.59
C GLY A 337 -16.30 6.10 0.19
N GLN A 338 -16.28 4.96 -0.51
CA GLN A 338 -15.92 3.66 0.06
C GLN A 338 -14.72 3.03 -0.68
N SER A 339 -13.90 2.23 0.01
CA SER A 339 -12.68 1.63 -0.56
C SER A 339 -11.75 2.71 -1.17
N GLY A 340 -11.28 2.59 -2.41
CA GLY A 340 -10.55 3.65 -3.11
C GLY A 340 -11.27 5.02 -3.20
N GLY A 341 -12.60 5.06 -3.07
CA GLY A 341 -13.37 6.30 -2.91
C GLY A 341 -13.28 6.89 -1.51
N GLY A 342 -13.11 6.02 -0.49
CA GLY A 342 -12.73 6.40 0.86
C GLY A 342 -11.31 6.97 0.87
N THR A 343 -10.34 6.29 0.24
CA THR A 343 -8.96 6.79 0.09
C THR A 343 -8.95 8.15 -0.62
N LEU A 344 -9.69 8.30 -1.72
CA LEU A 344 -9.83 9.59 -2.43
C LEU A 344 -10.54 10.66 -1.58
N THR A 345 -11.46 10.27 -0.69
CA THR A 345 -12.05 11.18 0.30
C THR A 345 -11.00 11.63 1.34
N GLN A 346 -10.04 10.78 1.73
CA GLN A 346 -8.91 11.20 2.58
C GLN A 346 -8.06 12.30 1.91
N PHE A 347 -7.67 12.09 0.64
CA PHE A 347 -6.93 13.10 -0.12
C PHE A 347 -7.71 14.41 -0.29
N LEU A 348 -9.00 14.33 -0.68
CA LEU A 348 -9.82 15.52 -0.89
C LEU A 348 -10.05 16.30 0.42
N ALA A 349 -10.20 15.60 1.55
CA ALA A 349 -10.25 16.23 2.87
C ALA A 349 -8.96 17.03 3.20
N ALA A 350 -7.79 16.48 2.85
CA ALA A 350 -6.49 17.13 3.07
C ALA A 350 -6.16 18.28 2.09
N LEU A 351 -6.79 18.31 0.92
CA LEU A 351 -6.37 19.16 -0.22
C LEU A 351 -7.44 20.16 -0.69
N ASP A 352 -8.73 19.96 -0.37
CA ASP A 352 -9.81 20.88 -0.74
C ASP A 352 -10.53 21.44 0.50
N SER A 353 -10.23 22.70 0.82
CA SER A 353 -10.74 23.38 2.01
C SER A 353 -12.27 23.59 2.00
N ARG A 354 -12.93 23.46 0.84
CA ARG A 354 -14.37 23.65 0.64
C ARG A 354 -15.22 22.56 1.28
N ILE A 355 -14.70 21.33 1.36
CA ILE A 355 -15.39 20.21 2.01
C ILE A 355 -15.56 20.54 3.51
N ARG A 356 -16.80 20.55 3.99
CA ARG A 356 -17.16 20.83 5.38
C ARG A 356 -17.35 19.57 6.23
N VAL A 357 -17.82 18.48 5.63
CA VAL A 357 -18.12 17.20 6.30
C VAL A 357 -17.60 16.06 5.44
N ALA A 358 -16.91 15.09 6.05
CA ALA A 358 -16.34 13.94 5.35
C ALA A 358 -16.81 12.61 5.95
N VAL A 359 -17.03 11.60 5.10
CA VAL A 359 -17.22 10.20 5.50
C VAL A 359 -16.27 9.30 4.71
N VAL A 360 -15.32 8.68 5.41
CA VAL A 360 -14.32 7.77 4.84
C VAL A 360 -14.75 6.35 5.21
N SER A 361 -15.36 5.63 4.26
CA SER A 361 -15.81 4.25 4.48
C SER A 361 -14.74 3.28 3.99
N GLU A 362 -14.21 2.42 4.87
CA GLU A 362 -13.28 1.34 4.52
C GLU A 362 -12.10 1.83 3.65
N GLY A 363 -11.65 3.06 3.90
CA GLY A 363 -10.87 3.85 2.94
C GLY A 363 -9.37 3.67 3.04
N ASN A 364 -8.89 2.45 3.34
CA ASN A 364 -7.51 2.16 3.68
C ASN A 364 -6.98 3.00 4.87
N THR A 365 -7.61 2.83 6.03
CA THR A 365 -7.32 3.56 7.28
C THR A 365 -6.19 2.92 8.11
N GLU A 366 -5.11 2.51 7.43
CA GLU A 366 -3.85 2.07 8.06
C GLU A 366 -2.66 2.88 7.52
N ASN A 367 -1.66 3.10 8.37
CA ASN A 367 -0.40 3.72 7.96
C ASN A 367 0.48 2.70 7.23
N VAL A 368 1.23 3.12 6.21
CA VAL A 368 2.25 2.29 5.53
C VAL A 368 3.35 1.89 6.51
N ALA A 369 3.72 2.79 7.43
CA ALA A 369 4.62 2.51 8.53
C ALA A 369 3.84 2.15 9.82
N HIS A 370 3.10 1.03 9.80
CA HIS A 370 2.35 0.50 10.95
C HIS A 370 3.24 -0.23 11.97
N ALA A 371 2.63 -0.85 12.99
CA ALA A 371 3.30 -1.85 13.82
C ALA A 371 3.47 -3.14 13.02
N ASP A 372 4.64 -3.78 13.10
CA ASP A 372 4.82 -5.14 12.58
C ASP A 372 4.60 -5.28 11.06
N VAL A 373 4.99 -4.25 10.29
CA VAL A 373 5.03 -4.23 8.82
C VAL A 373 5.73 -5.48 8.27
N GLU A 374 5.05 -6.22 7.39
CA GLU A 374 5.58 -7.39 6.66
C GLU A 374 6.01 -6.98 5.23
N PRO A 375 7.32 -6.81 4.92
CA PRO A 375 7.77 -6.31 3.61
C PRO A 375 7.47 -7.29 2.46
N PRO A 376 7.09 -6.81 1.26
CA PRO A 376 7.09 -5.41 0.81
C PRO A 376 5.94 -4.52 1.34
N GLY A 377 5.04 -5.06 2.17
CA GLY A 377 3.92 -4.35 2.79
C GLY A 377 2.60 -4.51 2.04
N SER A 378 1.52 -3.94 2.59
CA SER A 378 0.26 -3.68 1.87
C SER A 378 0.48 -2.58 0.82
N ALA A 379 1.21 -2.95 -0.24
CA ALA A 379 1.43 -2.11 -1.41
C ALA A 379 0.19 -2.18 -2.32
N ASP A 380 -0.80 -1.33 -2.01
CA ASP A 380 -2.01 -1.12 -2.81
C ASP A 380 -1.70 -0.60 -4.24
N ASP A 381 -2.72 -0.18 -4.99
CA ASP A 381 -2.52 0.52 -6.27
C ASP A 381 -1.90 1.92 -6.12
N ALA A 382 -1.35 2.40 -7.25
CA ALA A 382 -0.47 3.56 -7.31
C ALA A 382 -1.05 4.86 -6.71
N GLU A 383 -2.35 5.10 -6.70
CA GLU A 383 -2.94 6.30 -6.08
C GLU A 383 -2.84 6.31 -4.55
N GLN A 384 -2.76 5.13 -3.92
CA GLN A 384 -2.72 4.98 -2.46
C GLN A 384 -1.27 5.02 -1.93
N ASN A 385 -0.29 4.94 -2.82
CA ASN A 385 1.14 4.85 -2.53
C ASN A 385 1.86 6.18 -2.84
N ILE A 386 1.79 7.13 -1.91
CA ILE A 386 2.41 8.46 -2.05
C ILE A 386 3.93 8.36 -1.92
N VAL A 387 4.65 8.28 -3.04
CA VAL A 387 6.12 8.28 -3.04
C VAL A 387 6.67 9.72 -2.98
N PRO A 388 7.62 10.07 -2.09
CA PRO A 388 8.24 9.29 -1.03
C PRO A 388 7.80 9.76 0.38
N ALA A 389 6.52 9.65 0.74
CA ALA A 389 5.92 10.32 1.91
C ALA A 389 6.62 10.02 3.25
N LEU A 390 7.01 8.76 3.50
CA LEU A 390 7.71 8.35 4.73
C LEU A 390 9.06 9.08 4.93
N SER A 391 9.69 9.57 3.86
CA SER A 391 10.92 10.39 3.95
C SER A 391 10.65 11.83 4.39
N TYR A 392 9.46 12.35 4.10
CA TYR A 392 8.96 13.65 4.60
C TYR A 392 8.27 13.52 5.98
N GLY A 393 8.24 12.32 6.56
CA GLY A 393 7.53 12.05 7.83
C GLY A 393 6.02 12.22 7.70
N ILE A 394 5.46 11.84 6.54
CA ILE A 394 4.02 11.84 6.24
C ILE A 394 3.60 10.40 5.94
N ASP A 395 2.45 10.00 6.45
CA ASP A 395 1.81 8.70 6.20
C ASP A 395 0.30 8.89 5.98
N ARG A 396 -0.46 7.83 5.63
CA ARG A 396 -1.88 7.93 5.25
C ARG A 396 -2.72 8.70 6.28
N ALA A 397 -2.45 8.49 7.58
CA ALA A 397 -3.15 9.16 8.67
C ALA A 397 -3.08 10.70 8.64
N ASP A 398 -1.99 11.26 8.12
CA ASP A 398 -1.81 12.71 8.10
C ASP A 398 -2.83 13.44 7.21
N LEU A 399 -3.40 12.75 6.22
CA LEU A 399 -4.44 13.28 5.35
C LEU A 399 -5.71 13.67 6.16
N LEU A 400 -6.16 12.80 7.06
CA LEU A 400 -7.32 13.07 7.90
C LEU A 400 -6.99 13.91 9.14
N TYR A 401 -5.74 13.84 9.63
CA TYR A 401 -5.22 14.76 10.63
C TYR A 401 -5.32 16.23 10.15
N ALA A 402 -5.05 16.47 8.86
CA ALA A 402 -5.17 17.80 8.23
C ALA A 402 -6.62 18.31 8.08
N PHE A 403 -7.64 17.47 8.27
CA PHE A 403 -9.05 17.85 8.18
C PHE A 403 -9.63 18.38 9.52
N ALA A 404 -8.94 18.16 10.64
CA ALA A 404 -9.39 18.61 11.95
C ALA A 404 -9.56 20.15 12.01
N PRO A 405 -10.59 20.70 12.69
CA PRO A 405 -11.67 20.04 13.43
C PRO A 405 -13.01 19.99 12.65
N LYS A 406 -12.98 19.66 11.36
CA LYS A 406 -14.20 19.49 10.55
C LYS A 406 -14.85 18.11 10.80
N PRO A 407 -16.19 17.96 10.76
CA PRO A 407 -16.83 16.68 11.01
C PRO A 407 -16.40 15.51 10.10
N LEU A 408 -15.71 14.53 10.70
CA LEU A 408 -15.20 13.31 10.08
C LEU A 408 -15.85 12.04 10.68
N LEU A 409 -16.51 11.24 9.85
CA LEU A 409 -16.83 9.85 10.18
C LEU A 409 -15.85 8.93 9.45
N MET A 410 -15.16 8.08 10.20
CA MET A 410 -14.51 6.88 9.67
C MET A 410 -15.47 5.71 9.76
N THR A 411 -15.42 4.79 8.81
CA THR A 411 -16.03 3.46 8.98
C THR A 411 -15.07 2.37 8.54
N VAL A 412 -15.17 1.20 9.17
CA VAL A 412 -14.37 0.01 8.87
C VAL A 412 -15.20 -1.26 9.00
N THR A 413 -14.89 -2.30 8.24
CA THR A 413 -15.31 -3.66 8.56
C THR A 413 -14.16 -4.46 9.20
N LEU A 414 -14.51 -5.34 10.14
CA LEU A 414 -13.57 -6.31 10.71
C LEU A 414 -13.13 -7.38 9.70
N HIS A 415 -13.84 -7.55 8.58
CA HIS A 415 -13.51 -8.53 7.54
C HIS A 415 -12.47 -8.05 6.51
N ASP A 416 -12.06 -6.78 6.53
CA ASP A 416 -11.01 -6.27 5.63
C ASP A 416 -9.61 -6.80 6.02
N ALA A 417 -9.39 -7.09 7.31
CA ALA A 417 -8.08 -7.46 7.82
C ALA A 417 -7.62 -8.81 7.28
N GLY A 418 -6.47 -8.83 6.59
CA GLY A 418 -5.93 -10.02 5.94
C GLY A 418 -6.71 -10.49 4.70
N HIS A 419 -7.66 -9.68 4.20
CA HIS A 419 -8.50 -9.99 3.03
C HIS A 419 -8.54 -8.87 2.00
N THR A 420 -8.50 -7.61 2.43
CA THR A 420 -8.50 -6.40 1.60
C THR A 420 -7.35 -5.48 1.98
N TYR A 421 -7.03 -5.37 3.27
CA TYR A 421 -5.91 -4.61 3.82
C TYR A 421 -5.04 -5.51 4.72
N SER A 422 -4.03 -4.96 5.42
CA SER A 422 -3.13 -5.75 6.28
C SER A 422 -3.88 -6.56 7.35
N PRO A 423 -3.29 -7.65 7.90
CA PRO A 423 -3.82 -8.30 9.10
C PRO A 423 -4.00 -7.31 10.28
N GLU A 424 -3.18 -6.27 10.34
CA GLU A 424 -3.18 -5.22 11.36
C GLU A 424 -4.25 -4.14 11.14
N TYR A 425 -4.96 -4.12 10.00
CA TYR A 425 -5.87 -3.04 9.58
C TYR A 425 -6.85 -2.56 10.66
N VAL A 426 -7.47 -3.48 11.39
CA VAL A 426 -8.42 -3.17 12.47
C VAL A 426 -7.72 -2.49 13.65
N ALA A 427 -6.55 -2.98 14.06
CA ALA A 427 -5.77 -2.40 15.14
C ALA A 427 -5.22 -1.02 14.74
N SER A 428 -4.65 -0.92 13.55
CA SER A 428 -4.19 0.34 12.95
C SER A 428 -5.32 1.38 12.87
N SER A 429 -6.51 0.99 12.42
CA SER A 429 -7.67 1.89 12.34
C SER A 429 -8.13 2.40 13.71
N LEU A 430 -8.03 1.56 14.76
CA LEU A 430 -8.37 1.95 16.14
C LEU A 430 -7.30 2.86 16.76
N ASP A 431 -6.01 2.63 16.48
CA ASP A 431 -4.91 3.51 16.91
C ASP A 431 -5.01 4.88 16.22
N LEU A 432 -5.29 4.92 14.91
CA LEU A 432 -5.49 6.17 14.17
C LEU A 432 -6.73 6.93 14.66
N PHE A 433 -7.83 6.24 14.94
CA PHE A 433 -9.01 6.88 15.52
C PHE A 433 -8.70 7.56 16.87
N GLN A 434 -7.91 6.92 17.74
CA GLN A 434 -7.43 7.53 18.99
C GLN A 434 -6.51 8.75 18.73
N GLU A 435 -5.63 8.69 17.73
CA GLU A 435 -4.80 9.82 17.31
C GLU A 435 -5.65 11.03 16.88
N TYR A 436 -6.72 10.79 16.10
CA TYR A 436 -7.67 11.84 15.70
C TYR A 436 -8.52 12.33 16.86
N GLN A 437 -9.03 11.46 17.74
CA GLN A 437 -9.76 11.89 18.94
C GLN A 437 -8.92 12.89 19.74
N ARG A 438 -7.65 12.56 20.04
CA ARG A 438 -6.71 13.46 20.71
C ARG A 438 -6.54 14.80 19.97
N ALA A 439 -6.44 14.78 18.64
CA ALA A 439 -6.32 15.99 17.83
C ALA A 439 -7.59 16.87 17.91
N TYR A 440 -8.78 16.26 17.91
CA TYR A 440 -10.05 16.98 17.97
C TYR A 440 -10.35 17.50 19.39
N SER A 441 -9.91 16.81 20.45
CA SER A 441 -9.99 17.29 21.84
C SER A 441 -9.27 18.63 22.05
N LEU A 442 -8.16 18.88 21.35
CA LEU A 442 -7.45 20.16 21.42
C LEU A 442 -8.32 21.35 20.97
N PHE A 443 -9.26 21.12 20.05
CA PHE A 443 -10.24 22.11 19.60
C PHE A 443 -11.56 22.09 20.40
N SER A 444 -11.66 21.26 21.45
CA SER A 444 -12.93 20.90 22.11
C SER A 444 -14.00 20.40 21.12
N ALA A 445 -13.54 19.68 20.10
CA ALA A 445 -14.32 19.22 18.96
C ALA A 445 -14.52 17.69 18.96
N ASP A 446 -14.38 17.04 20.11
CA ASP A 446 -14.40 15.59 20.33
C ASP A 446 -15.60 14.90 19.65
N ASN A 447 -16.75 15.57 19.63
CA ASN A 447 -17.98 15.06 19.05
C ASN A 447 -18.02 15.07 17.51
N ARG A 448 -17.03 15.69 16.84
CA ARG A 448 -16.87 15.82 15.39
C ARG A 448 -15.97 14.74 14.77
N VAL A 449 -15.43 13.80 15.54
CA VAL A 449 -14.78 12.61 15.00
C VAL A 449 -15.45 11.36 15.54
N SER A 450 -15.74 10.39 14.66
CA SER A 450 -16.44 9.16 15.01
C SER A 450 -15.96 7.98 14.18
N LEU A 451 -16.12 6.77 14.71
CA LEU A 451 -15.80 5.50 14.04
C LEU A 451 -17.04 4.59 14.07
N GLN A 452 -17.51 4.16 12.91
CA GLN A 452 -18.51 3.09 12.78
C GLN A 452 -17.82 1.78 12.39
N VAL A 453 -18.09 0.71 13.13
CA VAL A 453 -17.57 -0.64 12.83
C VAL A 453 -18.70 -1.53 12.32
N THR A 454 -18.41 -2.47 11.42
CA THR A 454 -19.32 -3.55 11.02
C THR A 454 -18.61 -4.91 10.95
N THR A 455 -19.39 -6.00 10.95
CA THR A 455 -18.94 -7.39 10.77
C THR A 455 -19.47 -7.98 9.45
N GLN A 456 -19.83 -7.14 8.49
CA GLN A 456 -20.21 -7.54 7.13
C GLN A 456 -18.97 -7.67 6.23
N GLN A 457 -19.11 -8.21 5.02
CA GLN A 457 -18.01 -8.17 4.03
C GLN A 457 -17.74 -6.75 3.51
N HIS A 458 -16.53 -6.52 2.97
CA HIS A 458 -16.09 -5.25 2.38
C HIS A 458 -17.15 -4.67 1.43
N GLY A 459 -17.59 -3.44 1.69
CA GLY A 459 -18.60 -2.78 0.89
C GLY A 459 -19.40 -1.75 1.68
N TYR A 460 -19.97 -0.78 0.97
CA TYR A 460 -20.84 0.24 1.57
C TYR A 460 -22.20 -0.38 1.98
N VAL A 461 -22.23 -1.18 3.05
CA VAL A 461 -23.38 -1.94 3.56
C VAL A 461 -24.39 -1.07 4.31
N TYR A 462 -25.57 -1.62 4.63
CA TYR A 462 -26.72 -0.86 5.17
C TYR A 462 -26.36 -0.05 6.43
N GLU A 463 -25.63 -0.68 7.36
CA GLU A 463 -25.23 -0.10 8.63
C GLU A 463 -24.30 1.12 8.42
N LEU A 464 -23.39 1.03 7.43
CA LEU A 464 -22.45 2.08 7.08
C LEU A 464 -23.11 3.21 6.29
N ARG A 465 -24.05 2.89 5.38
CA ARG A 465 -24.87 3.89 4.66
C ARG A 465 -25.79 4.64 5.63
N ARG A 466 -26.44 3.94 6.57
CA ARG A 466 -27.25 4.52 7.65
C ARG A 466 -26.45 5.49 8.53
N ALA A 467 -25.25 5.09 8.95
CA ALA A 467 -24.32 5.98 9.66
C ALA A 467 -23.89 7.20 8.81
N THR A 468 -23.77 7.04 7.50
CA THR A 468 -23.45 8.13 6.56
C THR A 468 -24.57 9.17 6.47
N TYR A 469 -25.84 8.75 6.35
CA TYR A 469 -26.97 9.70 6.39
C TYR A 469 -27.03 10.44 7.72
N ALA A 470 -26.95 9.72 8.84
CA ALA A 470 -26.97 10.30 10.19
C ALA A 470 -25.85 11.34 10.40
N TRP A 471 -24.65 11.07 9.88
CA TRP A 471 -23.53 12.00 9.98
C TRP A 471 -23.76 13.28 9.19
N PHE A 472 -24.19 13.18 7.93
CA PHE A 472 -24.50 14.37 7.13
C PHE A 472 -25.72 15.13 7.66
N ASN A 473 -26.79 14.42 8.06
CA ASN A 473 -28.01 15.02 8.59
C ASN A 473 -27.72 15.86 9.85
N ARG A 474 -26.90 15.32 10.76
CA ARG A 474 -26.41 16.02 11.94
C ARG A 474 -25.58 17.25 11.57
N TRP A 475 -24.55 17.09 10.74
CA TRP A 475 -23.54 18.13 10.53
C TRP A 475 -23.88 19.18 9.48
N PHE A 476 -24.91 18.95 8.67
CA PHE A 476 -25.54 19.96 7.84
C PHE A 476 -26.87 20.48 8.42
N GLU A 477 -27.27 20.07 9.63
CA GLU A 477 -28.50 20.48 10.30
C GLU A 477 -29.79 20.22 9.48
N MET A 478 -29.91 19.03 8.89
CA MET A 478 -31.10 18.65 8.12
C MET A 478 -32.29 18.40 9.05
N LYS A 479 -33.23 19.35 9.05
CA LYS A 479 -34.40 19.35 9.94
C LYS A 479 -35.53 18.50 9.35
N ASN A 480 -36.15 17.66 10.19
CA ASN A 480 -37.23 16.74 9.83
C ASN A 480 -36.83 15.66 8.80
N THR A 481 -35.53 15.33 8.74
CA THR A 481 -34.97 14.27 7.89
C THR A 481 -34.61 13.07 8.76
N ASP A 482 -35.04 11.88 8.35
CA ASP A 482 -34.70 10.61 9.02
C ASP A 482 -33.35 10.05 8.53
N ASP A 483 -32.85 9.00 9.19
CA ASP A 483 -31.59 8.33 8.86
C ASP A 483 -31.78 6.97 8.18
N GLU A 484 -33.02 6.52 7.91
CA GLU A 484 -33.31 5.20 7.36
C GLU A 484 -33.22 5.15 5.82
N GLU A 485 -33.23 3.94 5.23
CA GLU A 485 -33.28 3.77 3.78
C GLU A 485 -34.69 3.49 3.26
N ALA A 486 -35.10 4.25 2.24
CA ALA A 486 -36.14 3.81 1.36
C ALA A 486 -35.64 2.61 0.54
N SER A 487 -36.35 1.48 0.62
CA SER A 487 -36.10 0.36 -0.28
C SER A 487 -36.37 0.77 -1.73
N GLN A 488 -35.44 0.45 -2.62
CA GLN A 488 -35.62 0.58 -4.06
C GLN A 488 -34.84 -0.51 -4.79
N ASP A 489 -35.34 -0.85 -5.97
CA ASP A 489 -34.54 -1.52 -7.00
C ASP A 489 -33.36 -0.64 -7.43
N VAL A 490 -32.42 -1.25 -8.12
CA VAL A 490 -31.27 -0.57 -8.74
C VAL A 490 -31.46 -0.56 -10.24
N GLU A 491 -31.10 0.57 -10.86
CA GLU A 491 -31.13 0.74 -12.30
C GLU A 491 -30.11 -0.20 -12.98
N PRO A 492 -30.42 -0.75 -14.17
CA PRO A 492 -29.41 -1.33 -15.05
C PRO A 492 -28.31 -0.31 -15.39
N ASP A 493 -27.09 -0.79 -15.58
CA ASP A 493 -25.92 0.04 -15.89
C ASP A 493 -26.17 0.95 -17.11
N GLU A 494 -26.79 0.41 -18.16
CA GLU A 494 -27.10 1.10 -19.41
C GLU A 494 -28.07 2.28 -19.21
N THR A 495 -28.98 2.16 -18.24
CA THR A 495 -29.90 3.23 -17.87
C THR A 495 -29.14 4.42 -17.29
N LEU A 496 -28.04 4.18 -16.56
CA LEU A 496 -27.20 5.21 -15.93
C LEU A 496 -26.05 5.74 -16.81
N PHE A 497 -25.74 5.10 -17.95
CA PHE A 497 -24.68 5.55 -18.86
C PHE A 497 -24.93 6.96 -19.42
N VAL A 498 -23.85 7.75 -19.46
CA VAL A 498 -23.78 9.10 -20.04
C VAL A 498 -23.48 9.02 -21.54
N THR A 499 -22.72 8.01 -21.96
CA THR A 499 -22.29 7.72 -23.33
C THR A 499 -23.17 6.66 -24.00
N PRO A 500 -23.36 6.71 -25.34
CA PRO A 500 -24.15 5.70 -26.05
C PRO A 500 -23.50 4.31 -26.14
N THR A 501 -22.20 4.17 -25.83
CA THR A 501 -21.47 2.88 -25.90
C THR A 501 -21.12 2.28 -24.54
N GLY A 502 -21.36 3.02 -23.44
CA GLY A 502 -20.80 2.68 -22.13
C GLY A 502 -19.30 2.93 -21.99
N PHE A 503 -18.66 3.63 -22.94
CA PHE A 503 -17.25 4.01 -22.89
C PHE A 503 -16.99 5.42 -23.46
N VAL A 504 -16.30 6.27 -22.69
CA VAL A 504 -15.82 7.60 -23.12
C VAL A 504 -14.88 7.48 -24.32
N THR A 505 -13.98 6.50 -24.30
CA THR A 505 -12.93 6.31 -25.33
C THR A 505 -13.48 6.06 -26.73
N THR A 506 -14.65 5.43 -26.86
CA THR A 506 -15.30 5.16 -28.16
C THR A 506 -16.47 6.11 -28.48
N SER A 507 -17.06 6.79 -27.49
CA SER A 507 -18.14 7.76 -27.71
C SER A 507 -17.71 9.22 -27.84
N PHE A 508 -16.74 9.68 -27.05
CA PHE A 508 -16.24 11.07 -27.06
C PHE A 508 -14.77 11.15 -27.48
N GLY A 509 -14.02 10.05 -27.33
CA GLY A 509 -12.56 10.08 -27.37
C GLY A 509 -12.02 10.99 -26.26
N GLY A 510 -11.02 11.81 -26.59
CA GLY A 510 -10.43 12.77 -25.66
C GLY A 510 -9.04 12.38 -25.18
N GLU A 511 -8.67 12.85 -23.99
CA GLU A 511 -7.42 12.50 -23.31
C GLU A 511 -7.61 11.34 -22.33
N THR A 512 -6.56 10.55 -22.14
CA THR A 512 -6.48 9.41 -21.22
C THR A 512 -5.30 9.59 -20.27
N ALA A 513 -5.27 8.92 -19.12
CA ALA A 513 -4.15 8.97 -18.18
C ALA A 513 -2.81 8.70 -18.88
N LEU A 514 -2.78 7.82 -19.88
CA LEU A 514 -1.60 7.59 -20.74
C LEU A 514 -1.26 8.78 -21.65
N SER A 515 -2.24 9.44 -22.29
CA SER A 515 -1.95 10.64 -23.10
C SER A 515 -1.46 11.80 -22.23
N LEU A 516 -2.06 11.99 -21.05
CA LEU A 516 -1.66 13.01 -20.08
C LEU A 516 -0.25 12.73 -19.51
N THR A 517 0.09 11.46 -19.25
CA THR A 517 1.45 11.05 -18.88
C THR A 517 2.45 11.34 -20.01
N ARG A 518 2.07 11.16 -21.28
CA ARG A 518 2.91 11.54 -22.44
C ARG A 518 3.10 13.06 -22.56
N GLN A 519 2.05 13.85 -22.30
CA GLN A 519 2.15 15.32 -22.24
C GLN A 519 3.14 15.76 -21.16
N MET A 520 3.09 15.16 -19.97
CA MET A 520 4.03 15.43 -18.88
C MET A 520 5.46 14.98 -19.23
N ALA A 521 5.64 13.81 -19.83
CA ALA A 521 6.95 13.35 -20.29
C ALA A 521 7.58 14.30 -21.32
N ALA A 522 6.78 14.96 -22.17
CA ALA A 522 7.24 15.92 -23.15
C ALA A 522 7.68 17.28 -22.56
N THR A 523 7.32 17.60 -21.30
CA THR A 523 7.81 18.81 -20.60
C THR A 523 9.05 18.55 -19.76
N VAL A 524 9.41 17.29 -19.50
CA VAL A 524 10.66 16.91 -18.84
C VAL A 524 11.83 17.32 -19.73
N ARG A 525 12.57 18.35 -19.30
CA ARG A 525 13.74 18.86 -20.02
C ARG A 525 14.83 17.80 -20.09
N THR A 526 15.30 17.53 -21.30
CA THR A 526 16.63 16.94 -21.48
C THR A 526 17.66 17.86 -20.84
N LEU A 527 18.49 17.30 -19.96
CA LEU A 527 19.63 18.03 -19.40
C LEU A 527 20.65 18.30 -20.50
N PRO A 528 21.31 19.47 -20.52
CA PRO A 528 22.39 19.74 -21.47
C PRO A 528 23.53 18.73 -21.28
N PRO A 529 24.31 18.41 -22.34
CA PRO A 529 25.45 17.50 -22.25
C PRO A 529 26.40 17.88 -21.11
N ALA A 530 26.48 17.02 -20.11
CA ALA A 530 27.28 17.23 -18.91
C ALA A 530 28.64 16.53 -19.04
N GLY A 531 29.70 17.14 -18.49
CA GLY A 531 30.99 16.47 -18.31
C GLY A 531 30.85 15.24 -17.40
N ALA A 532 31.71 14.24 -17.58
CA ALA A 532 31.58 12.94 -16.91
C ALA A 532 31.44 13.02 -15.38
N ASP A 533 32.13 13.96 -14.73
CA ASP A 533 32.02 14.16 -13.27
C ASP A 533 30.72 14.81 -12.83
N ASP A 534 30.13 15.70 -13.64
CA ASP A 534 28.81 16.28 -13.36
C ASP A 534 27.71 15.24 -13.59
N MET A 535 27.82 14.43 -14.64
CA MET A 535 26.94 13.26 -14.83
C MET A 535 27.07 12.27 -13.66
N ARG A 536 28.29 12.00 -13.17
CA ARG A 536 28.53 11.15 -11.99
C ARG A 536 27.93 11.73 -10.72
N LYS A 537 27.97 13.05 -10.51
CA LYS A 537 27.29 13.74 -9.41
C LYS A 537 25.76 13.59 -9.50
N ARG A 538 25.18 13.81 -10.69
CA ARG A 538 23.74 13.66 -10.94
C ARG A 538 23.25 12.24 -10.69
N ILE A 539 23.95 11.24 -11.21
CA ILE A 539 23.61 9.81 -11.00
C ILE A 539 23.68 9.46 -9.50
N ARG A 540 24.72 9.91 -8.78
CA ARG A 540 24.81 9.70 -7.32
C ARG A 540 23.65 10.35 -6.57
N ALA A 541 23.27 11.58 -6.91
CA ALA A 541 22.16 12.28 -6.28
C ALA A 541 20.80 11.59 -6.54
N VAL A 542 20.54 11.14 -7.78
CA VAL A 542 19.31 10.41 -8.13
C VAL A 542 19.23 9.04 -7.45
N LEU A 543 20.36 8.35 -7.28
CA LEU A 543 20.42 7.05 -6.60
C LEU A 543 20.59 7.14 -5.08
N GLY A 544 20.62 8.35 -4.48
CA GLY A 544 20.89 8.54 -3.05
C GLY A 544 22.28 8.08 -2.57
N VAL A 545 23.24 7.88 -3.48
CA VAL A 545 24.54 7.28 -3.18
C VAL A 545 25.48 8.32 -2.57
N ALA A 546 25.74 8.18 -1.27
CA ALA A 546 26.68 9.01 -0.52
C ALA A 546 28.05 9.13 -1.22
N THR A 547 28.59 10.35 -1.26
CA THR A 547 29.84 10.68 -1.96
C THR A 547 31.10 10.09 -1.33
N SER A 548 31.05 9.79 -0.04
CA SER A 548 32.08 9.10 0.73
C SER A 548 31.45 8.26 1.85
N ARG A 549 31.85 6.99 1.96
CA ARG A 549 31.70 6.22 3.20
C ARG A 549 32.96 6.44 4.03
N GLY A 550 32.81 7.03 5.22
CA GLY A 550 33.95 7.46 6.04
C GLY A 550 34.64 6.32 6.79
N GLU A 551 33.94 5.21 7.00
CA GLU A 551 34.46 4.02 7.67
C GLU A 551 34.78 2.92 6.66
N ALA A 552 35.73 2.05 7.01
CA ALA A 552 36.00 0.83 6.26
C ALA A 552 34.78 -0.11 6.35
N LEU A 553 34.40 -0.72 5.23
CA LEU A 553 33.30 -1.70 5.21
C LEU A 553 33.61 -2.84 6.18
N ALA A 554 32.70 -3.12 7.11
CA ALA A 554 32.81 -4.29 7.97
C ALA A 554 32.74 -5.55 7.09
N SER A 555 33.81 -6.32 7.05
CA SER A 555 33.93 -7.50 6.19
C SER A 555 34.62 -8.65 6.90
N ARG A 556 34.20 -9.89 6.63
CA ARG A 556 34.87 -11.11 7.12
C ARG A 556 35.01 -12.15 6.03
N VAL A 557 36.06 -12.96 6.12
CA VAL A 557 36.22 -14.18 5.31
C VAL A 557 35.45 -15.30 6.00
N LEU A 558 34.45 -15.85 5.33
CA LEU A 558 33.63 -16.96 5.82
C LEU A 558 34.31 -18.30 5.58
N ALA A 559 34.92 -18.45 4.41
CA ALA A 559 35.62 -19.66 4.02
C ALA A 559 36.85 -19.35 3.15
N THR A 560 37.87 -20.21 3.24
CA THR A 560 39.01 -20.18 2.32
C THR A 560 39.15 -21.54 1.67
N ILE A 561 39.23 -21.55 0.34
CA ILE A 561 39.51 -22.73 -0.49
C ILE A 561 40.87 -22.55 -1.15
N ARG A 562 41.77 -23.52 -0.94
CA ARG A 562 43.03 -23.62 -1.68
C ARG A 562 42.83 -24.44 -2.96
N LYS A 563 43.26 -23.88 -4.10
CA LYS A 563 43.29 -24.56 -5.42
C LYS A 563 44.72 -24.45 -6.01
N PRO A 564 45.06 -25.22 -7.07
CA PRO A 564 46.35 -25.09 -7.74
C PRO A 564 46.57 -23.67 -8.31
N GLY A 565 47.62 -22.99 -7.84
CA GLY A 565 48.03 -21.67 -8.34
C GLY A 565 47.26 -20.46 -7.81
N TYR A 566 46.21 -20.65 -6.99
CA TYR A 566 45.47 -19.54 -6.40
C TYR A 566 44.72 -19.92 -5.10
N ARG A 567 44.20 -18.93 -4.38
CA ARG A 567 43.21 -19.11 -3.31
C ARG A 567 41.90 -18.40 -3.62
N ALA A 568 40.78 -19.00 -3.25
CA ALA A 568 39.47 -18.37 -3.25
C ALA A 568 39.05 -18.11 -1.81
N GLU A 569 38.76 -16.85 -1.47
CA GLU A 569 38.28 -16.42 -0.17
C GLU A 569 36.81 -16.00 -0.32
N GLN A 570 35.88 -16.79 0.24
CA GLN A 570 34.49 -16.37 0.34
C GLN A 570 34.41 -15.31 1.42
N PHE A 571 33.85 -14.15 1.11
CA PHE A 571 33.65 -13.07 2.06
C PHE A 571 32.19 -12.66 2.20
N GLU A 572 31.91 -11.95 3.28
CA GLU A 572 30.71 -11.17 3.53
C GLU A 572 31.15 -9.74 3.81
N LEU A 573 30.48 -8.74 3.21
CA LEU A 573 30.62 -7.34 3.60
C LEU A 573 29.27 -6.73 3.97
N THR A 574 29.24 -5.88 4.99
CA THR A 574 28.05 -5.15 5.42
C THR A 574 27.95 -3.87 4.61
N SER A 575 27.00 -3.78 3.67
CA SER A 575 26.79 -2.61 2.82
C SER A 575 25.77 -1.62 3.39
N ASP A 576 24.87 -2.07 4.25
CA ASP A 576 24.05 -1.24 5.15
C ASP A 576 23.83 -2.06 6.43
N ARG A 577 23.30 -1.48 7.51
CA ARG A 577 23.24 -2.10 8.84
C ARG A 577 22.62 -3.51 8.84
N GLU A 578 21.60 -3.73 8.00
CA GLU A 578 20.94 -5.03 7.81
C GLU A 578 21.31 -5.73 6.50
N ILE A 579 21.95 -5.04 5.54
CA ILE A 579 22.25 -5.59 4.20
C ILE A 579 23.69 -6.12 4.16
N ARG A 580 23.84 -7.44 4.13
CA ARG A 580 25.13 -8.11 3.94
C ARG A 580 25.23 -8.67 2.52
N ILE A 581 26.33 -8.36 1.85
CA ILE A 581 26.62 -8.81 0.48
C ILE A 581 27.65 -9.94 0.56
N PRO A 582 27.27 -11.19 0.20
CA PRO A 582 28.22 -12.27 0.01
C PRO A 582 29.02 -12.06 -1.28
N GLY A 583 30.29 -12.42 -1.27
CA GLY A 583 31.16 -12.36 -2.44
C GLY A 583 32.31 -13.36 -2.36
N TRP A 584 33.15 -13.32 -3.38
CA TRP A 584 34.36 -14.11 -3.48
C TRP A 584 35.52 -13.22 -3.92
N LEU A 585 36.69 -13.45 -3.34
CA LEU A 585 37.96 -12.84 -3.76
C LEU A 585 38.91 -13.95 -4.20
N LEU A 586 39.27 -13.96 -5.46
CA LEU A 586 40.23 -14.89 -6.04
C LEU A 586 41.59 -14.21 -6.11
N THR A 587 42.58 -14.76 -5.41
CA THR A 587 43.95 -14.22 -5.37
C THR A 587 44.96 -15.24 -5.92
N PRO A 588 45.66 -14.93 -7.04
CA PRO A 588 46.74 -15.77 -7.57
C PRO A 588 47.89 -15.95 -6.58
N ASP A 589 48.59 -17.08 -6.64
CA ASP A 589 49.72 -17.38 -5.75
C ASP A 589 50.93 -16.45 -5.95
N LYS A 590 51.02 -15.81 -7.12
CA LYS A 590 52.07 -14.83 -7.45
C LYS A 590 51.61 -13.38 -7.22
N ALA A 591 50.49 -13.16 -6.54
CA ALA A 591 49.91 -11.82 -6.41
C ALA A 591 50.69 -10.92 -5.44
N GLY A 592 51.24 -9.82 -5.96
CA GLY A 592 51.95 -8.78 -5.20
C GLY A 592 51.08 -7.57 -4.88
N SER A 593 51.69 -6.49 -4.40
CA SER A 593 51.03 -5.19 -4.18
C SER A 593 50.53 -4.55 -5.48
N SER A 594 51.22 -4.78 -6.60
CA SER A 594 50.89 -4.24 -7.93
C SER A 594 49.94 -5.11 -8.76
N THR A 595 49.50 -6.27 -8.26
CA THR A 595 48.58 -7.15 -8.99
C THR A 595 47.22 -6.46 -9.19
N PRO A 596 46.74 -6.30 -10.44
CA PRO A 596 45.44 -5.68 -10.72
C PRO A 596 44.29 -6.42 -10.03
N THR A 597 43.28 -5.69 -9.58
CA THR A 597 42.02 -6.26 -9.06
C THR A 597 40.88 -5.88 -9.99
N VAL A 598 40.13 -6.88 -10.45
CA VAL A 598 38.87 -6.72 -11.18
C VAL A 598 37.72 -6.88 -10.17
N LEU A 599 36.72 -6.01 -10.22
CA LEU A 599 35.44 -6.27 -9.57
C LEU A 599 34.49 -6.90 -10.59
N TYR A 600 34.23 -8.19 -10.47
CA TYR A 600 33.27 -8.87 -11.34
C TYR A 600 31.86 -8.84 -10.73
N LEU A 601 30.89 -8.33 -11.50
CA LEU A 601 29.47 -8.34 -11.16
C LEU A 601 28.75 -9.23 -12.17
N GLY A 602 28.37 -10.44 -11.75
CA GLY A 602 27.67 -11.42 -12.58
C GLY A 602 26.15 -11.42 -12.34
N GLU A 603 25.38 -11.75 -13.37
CA GLU A 603 23.92 -11.93 -13.27
C GLU A 603 23.53 -13.21 -12.50
N THR A 604 24.41 -14.21 -12.47
CA THR A 604 24.22 -15.45 -11.70
C THR A 604 24.80 -15.31 -10.29
N ALA A 605 24.21 -16.03 -9.34
CA ALA A 605 24.67 -16.05 -7.95
C ALA A 605 26.19 -16.34 -7.86
N ALA A 606 26.89 -15.65 -6.95
CA ALA A 606 28.34 -15.56 -6.92
C ALA A 606 29.08 -16.92 -6.97
N TRP A 607 28.46 -17.98 -6.43
CA TRP A 607 28.91 -19.38 -6.52
C TRP A 607 29.23 -19.84 -7.96
N ASN A 608 28.42 -19.45 -8.95
CA ASN A 608 28.63 -19.81 -10.36
C ASN A 608 29.84 -19.08 -10.98
N SER A 609 30.26 -17.97 -10.40
CA SER A 609 31.42 -17.19 -10.89
C SER A 609 32.76 -17.84 -10.51
N VAL A 610 32.75 -18.68 -9.47
CA VAL A 610 33.92 -19.39 -8.91
C VAL A 610 33.90 -20.92 -9.14
N ALA A 611 32.89 -21.40 -9.87
CA ALA A 611 32.86 -22.75 -10.41
C ALA A 611 34.05 -23.01 -11.34
N GLU A 612 34.31 -24.28 -11.66
CA GLU A 612 35.41 -24.66 -12.54
C GLU A 612 35.20 -24.13 -13.97
N ASP A 613 36.27 -23.60 -14.56
CA ASP A 613 36.26 -22.77 -15.77
C ASP A 613 35.36 -21.52 -15.67
N GLY A 614 35.03 -21.06 -14.47
CA GLY A 614 34.33 -19.80 -14.21
C GLY A 614 35.11 -18.58 -14.71
N ILE A 615 34.41 -17.49 -15.01
CA ILE A 615 35.07 -16.28 -15.55
C ILE A 615 36.07 -15.67 -14.56
N ALA A 616 35.76 -15.66 -13.25
CA ALA A 616 36.71 -15.17 -12.24
C ALA A 616 37.91 -16.12 -12.08
N GLU A 617 37.70 -17.45 -12.17
CA GLU A 617 38.81 -18.42 -12.16
C GLU A 617 39.73 -18.22 -13.37
N ARG A 618 39.19 -17.97 -14.57
CA ARG A 618 40.00 -17.68 -15.77
C ARG A 618 40.76 -16.34 -15.66
N LEU A 619 40.14 -15.29 -15.11
CA LEU A 619 40.81 -14.01 -14.85
C LEU A 619 41.95 -14.16 -13.82
N CYS A 620 41.74 -15.00 -12.80
CA CYS A 620 42.75 -15.30 -11.78
C CYS A 620 43.91 -16.13 -12.34
N THR A 621 43.61 -17.29 -12.94
CA THR A 621 44.60 -18.29 -13.38
C THR A 621 45.35 -17.93 -14.66
N LYS A 622 44.67 -17.32 -15.64
CA LYS A 622 45.24 -16.96 -16.96
C LYS A 622 45.55 -15.47 -17.07
N GLY A 623 44.73 -14.61 -16.46
CA GLY A 623 44.97 -13.16 -16.41
C GLY A 623 45.95 -12.70 -15.34
N GLY A 624 46.20 -13.52 -14.30
CA GLY A 624 47.10 -13.16 -13.20
C GLY A 624 46.58 -12.03 -12.30
N CYS A 625 45.30 -11.67 -12.42
CA CYS A 625 44.64 -10.63 -11.64
C CYS A 625 44.00 -11.19 -10.37
N ARG A 626 43.71 -10.31 -9.40
CA ARG A 626 42.63 -10.59 -8.44
C ARG A 626 41.27 -10.39 -9.13
N ALA A 627 40.28 -11.20 -8.77
CA ALA A 627 38.92 -11.17 -9.32
C ALA A 627 37.87 -11.46 -8.23
#